data_AF-A0A2E6TDU5-F1
#
_entry.id   AF-A0A2E6TDU5-F1
#
_cell.length_a   1.000
_cell.length_b   1.000
_cell.length_c   1.000
_cell.angle_alpha   90.00
_cell.angle_beta   90.00
_cell.angle_gamma   90.00
#
_symmetry.space_group_name_H-M   'P 1'
#
loop_
_entity.id
_entity.type
_entity.pdbx_description
1 polymer ?
#
loop_
_entity_poly.entity_id
_entity_poly.type
_entity_poly.pdbx_seq_one_letter_code
_entity_poly.pdbx_strand_id
1 'polypeptide(L)'
;MLQAQKEVSNADLLRKLEEIQSKVDVLEKRVASLERNPTAPPANASINLPENKENRESFLKRLRSELSSSAARESGPWVDPKSWSGIRAGLTPSQVRAMLGRPHKQKLSINPRISDVWIYEGDLDADGKLERGTVNFSNGRVVSFEKP
;
A
#
# COMPACT_ATOMS: atom_id res chain seq x y z
N MET A 1 59.74 5.74 -13.22
CA MET A 1 58.35 6.22 -13.39
C MET A 1 57.95 6.91 -12.09
N LEU A 2 57.88 8.25 -12.07
CA LEU A 2 57.36 8.99 -10.90
C LEU A 2 55.85 9.14 -11.06
N GLN A 3 55.08 8.61 -10.11
CA GLN A 3 53.65 8.85 -10.01
C GLN A 3 53.42 10.31 -9.59
N ALA A 4 52.80 11.11 -10.45
CA ALA A 4 52.38 12.46 -10.15
C ALA A 4 51.31 12.43 -9.05
N GLN A 5 51.70 12.78 -7.83
CA GLN A 5 50.78 13.07 -6.74
C GLN A 5 50.02 14.33 -7.16
N LYS A 6 48.72 14.21 -7.47
CA LYS A 6 47.86 15.36 -7.73
C LYS A 6 47.78 16.19 -6.44
N GLU A 7 48.56 17.25 -6.36
CA GLU A 7 48.47 18.25 -5.31
C GLU A 7 47.06 18.86 -5.36
N VAL A 8 46.23 18.52 -4.38
CA VAL A 8 44.89 19.08 -4.24
C VAL A 8 45.06 20.52 -3.78
N SER A 9 44.64 21.50 -4.59
CA SER A 9 44.79 22.90 -4.25
C SER A 9 43.86 23.29 -3.09
N ASN A 10 44.28 24.25 -2.26
CA ASN A 10 43.43 24.83 -1.22
C ASN A 10 42.09 25.35 -1.79
N ALA A 11 42.07 25.80 -3.05
CA ALA A 11 40.86 26.20 -3.75
C ALA A 11 39.91 25.01 -4.04
N ASP A 12 40.45 23.83 -4.37
CA ASP A 12 39.66 22.62 -4.57
C ASP A 12 39.09 22.10 -3.25
N LEU A 13 39.85 22.24 -2.16
CA LEU A 13 39.39 21.90 -0.81
C LEU A 13 38.24 22.81 -0.37
N LEU A 14 38.35 24.12 -0.57
CA LEU A 14 37.29 25.08 -0.26
C LEU A 14 36.01 24.78 -1.04
N ARG A 15 36.13 24.50 -2.33
CA ARG A 15 34.99 24.13 -3.19
C ARG A 15 34.31 22.85 -2.73
N LYS A 16 35.09 21.83 -2.32
CA LYS A 16 34.54 20.60 -1.74
C LYS A 16 33.85 20.85 -0.40
N LEU A 17 34.37 21.77 0.40
CA LEU A 17 33.83 22.13 1.71
C LEU A 17 32.47 22.83 1.57
N GLU A 18 32.35 23.77 0.63
CA GLU A 18 31.08 24.41 0.26
C GLU A 18 30.06 23.38 -0.27
N GLU A 19 30.49 22.45 -1.11
CA GLU A 19 29.63 21.38 -1.64
C GLU A 19 29.13 20.46 -0.52
N ILE A 20 29.98 20.12 0.45
CA ILE A 20 29.60 19.31 1.61
C ILE A 20 28.61 20.07 2.49
N GLN A 21 28.86 21.35 2.78
CA GLN A 21 27.93 22.18 3.56
C GLN A 21 26.55 22.25 2.91
N SER A 22 26.49 22.47 1.60
CA SER A 22 25.21 22.47 0.88
C SER A 22 24.48 21.13 0.97
N LYS A 23 25.20 19.99 0.89
CA LYS A 23 24.61 18.66 1.06
C LYS A 23 24.11 18.41 2.48
N VAL A 24 24.83 18.88 3.50
CA VAL A 24 24.43 18.78 4.90
C VAL A 24 23.13 19.56 5.13
N ASP A 25 23.04 20.81 4.67
CA ASP A 25 21.81 21.62 4.76
C ASP A 25 20.59 20.93 4.14
N VAL A 26 20.78 20.29 2.97
CA VAL A 26 19.71 19.54 2.29
C VAL A 26 19.32 18.30 3.08
N LEU A 27 20.29 17.56 3.63
CA LEU A 27 20.04 16.38 4.44
C LEU A 27 19.32 16.73 5.74
N GLU A 28 19.74 17.78 6.43
CA GLU A 28 19.09 18.26 7.66
C GLU A 28 17.63 18.66 7.39
N LYS A 29 17.35 19.38 6.30
CA LYS A 29 15.97 19.70 5.89
C LYS A 29 15.14 18.45 5.58
N ARG A 30 15.73 17.44 4.93
CA ARG A 30 15.07 16.17 4.65
C ARG A 30 14.78 15.39 5.92
N VAL A 31 15.74 15.30 6.83
CA VAL A 31 15.57 14.65 8.15
C VAL A 31 14.48 15.36 8.94
N ALA A 32 14.52 16.69 9.06
CA ALA A 32 13.49 17.45 9.75
C ALA A 32 12.10 17.28 9.13
N SER A 33 12.01 17.13 7.80
CA SER A 33 10.74 16.87 7.10
C SER A 33 10.23 15.44 7.33
N LEU A 34 11.13 14.47 7.44
CA LEU A 34 10.80 13.08 7.74
C LEU A 34 10.42 12.89 9.21
N GLU A 35 11.11 13.54 10.14
CA GLU A 35 10.81 13.51 11.58
C GLU A 35 9.47 14.19 11.90
N ARG A 36 9.07 15.22 11.15
CA ARG A 36 7.75 15.87 11.28
C ARG A 36 6.58 15.04 10.74
N ASN A 37 6.84 14.03 9.93
CA ASN A 37 5.84 13.10 9.39
C ASN A 37 5.97 11.75 10.11
N PRO A 38 5.28 11.54 11.25
CA PRO A 38 5.30 10.26 11.96
C PRO A 38 4.47 9.23 11.18
N THR A 39 4.99 8.78 10.04
CA THR A 39 4.35 7.78 9.17
C THR A 39 4.97 6.40 9.33
N ALA A 40 5.73 6.18 10.39
CA ALA A 40 6.18 4.85 10.78
C ALA A 40 5.98 4.70 12.29
N PRO A 41 5.14 3.76 12.76
CA PRO A 41 5.23 3.33 14.15
C PRO A 41 6.65 2.80 14.41
N PRO A 42 7.24 3.06 15.59
CA PRO A 42 8.58 2.58 15.90
C PRO A 42 8.65 1.06 15.74
N ALA A 43 9.67 0.57 15.03
CA ALA A 43 9.90 -0.85 14.74
C ALA A 43 10.05 -1.75 15.98
N ASN A 44 10.05 -1.15 17.18
CA ASN A 44 10.05 -1.83 18.48
C ASN A 44 8.77 -1.49 19.27
N ALA A 45 7.60 -1.74 18.68
CA ALA A 45 6.36 -1.76 19.45
C ALA A 45 6.34 -3.05 20.28
N SER A 46 6.96 -3.01 21.46
CA SER A 46 6.62 -3.97 22.51
C SER A 46 5.13 -3.79 22.79
N ILE A 47 4.30 -4.67 22.24
CA ILE A 47 2.86 -4.66 22.45
C ILE A 47 2.64 -5.00 23.93
N ASN A 48 2.58 -3.98 24.78
CA ASN A 48 2.25 -4.13 26.19
C ASN A 48 0.78 -4.54 26.28
N LEU A 49 0.57 -5.86 26.30
CA LEU A 49 -0.75 -6.47 26.42
C LEU A 49 -1.32 -6.14 27.81
N PRO A 50 -2.49 -5.50 27.91
CA PRO A 50 -3.12 -5.25 29.20
C PRO A 50 -3.40 -6.57 29.92
N GLU A 51 -3.07 -6.67 31.21
CA GLU A 51 -3.31 -7.87 32.04
C GLU A 51 -4.81 -8.14 32.25
N ASN A 52 -5.63 -7.09 32.26
CA ASN A 52 -7.07 -7.19 32.49
C ASN A 52 -7.83 -7.57 31.20
N LYS A 53 -8.71 -8.56 31.31
CA LYS A 53 -9.45 -9.19 30.20
C LYS A 53 -10.30 -8.18 29.41
N GLU A 54 -10.93 -7.23 30.07
CA GLU A 54 -11.81 -6.22 29.44
C GLU A 54 -11.01 -5.16 28.65
N ASN A 55 -9.88 -4.72 29.21
CA ASN A 55 -8.97 -3.80 28.54
C ASN A 55 -8.26 -4.46 27.36
N ARG A 56 -7.98 -5.77 27.44
CA ARG A 56 -7.39 -6.55 26.36
C ARG A 56 -8.31 -6.65 25.14
N GLU A 57 -9.59 -6.96 25.35
CA GLU A 57 -10.57 -7.02 24.24
C GLU A 57 -10.72 -5.66 23.55
N SER A 58 -10.81 -4.59 24.34
CA SER A 58 -10.90 -3.23 23.83
C SER A 58 -9.64 -2.81 23.05
N PHE A 59 -8.46 -3.20 23.54
CA PHE A 59 -7.18 -2.99 22.88
C PHE A 59 -7.07 -3.78 21.57
N LEU A 60 -7.42 -5.07 21.57
CA LEU A 60 -7.41 -5.91 20.36
C LEU A 60 -8.42 -5.43 19.32
N LYS A 61 -9.59 -4.94 19.75
CA LYS A 61 -10.59 -4.36 18.87
C LYS A 61 -10.07 -3.08 18.21
N ARG A 62 -9.44 -2.18 18.98
CA ARG A 62 -8.79 -0.98 18.45
C ARG A 62 -7.64 -1.32 17.51
N LEU A 63 -6.77 -2.25 17.89
CA LEU A 63 -5.67 -2.72 17.06
C LEU A 63 -6.16 -3.35 15.76
N ARG A 64 -7.24 -4.14 15.81
CA ARG A 64 -7.89 -4.69 14.61
C ARG A 64 -8.46 -3.58 13.74
N SER A 65 -9.07 -2.55 14.32
CA SER A 65 -9.56 -1.38 13.59
C SER A 65 -8.43 -0.58 12.93
N GLU A 66 -7.32 -0.38 13.63
CA GLU A 66 -6.13 0.30 13.11
C GLU A 66 -5.42 -0.54 12.02
N LEU A 67 -5.34 -1.86 12.20
CA LEU A 67 -4.77 -2.76 11.21
C LEU A 67 -5.68 -2.89 9.99
N SER A 68 -7.00 -2.99 10.18
CA SER A 68 -7.99 -2.99 9.10
C SER A 68 -8.03 -1.67 8.37
N SER A 69 -7.86 -0.52 9.04
CA SER A 69 -7.80 0.79 8.37
C SER A 69 -6.47 1.01 7.65
N SER A 70 -5.36 0.46 8.15
CA SER A 70 -4.09 0.41 7.43
C SER A 70 -4.15 -0.54 6.21
N ALA A 71 -4.81 -1.69 6.35
CA ALA A 71 -5.12 -2.59 5.22
C ALA A 71 -6.11 -1.94 4.24
N ALA A 72 -7.07 -1.15 4.73
CA ALA A 72 -7.97 -0.35 3.91
C ALA A 72 -7.27 0.85 3.25
N ARG A 73 -6.06 1.23 3.67
CA ARG A 73 -5.20 2.14 2.87
C ARG A 73 -4.56 1.45 1.67
N GLU A 74 -4.59 0.11 1.61
CA GLU A 74 -4.35 -0.67 0.39
C GLU A 74 -5.65 -0.90 -0.42
N SER A 75 -6.68 -0.09 -0.18
CA SER A 75 -7.86 0.01 -1.04
C SER A 75 -7.42 0.44 -2.44
N GLY A 76 -7.13 -0.56 -3.27
CA GLY A 76 -6.72 -0.37 -4.65
C GLY A 76 -7.81 0.33 -5.48
N PRO A 77 -7.54 0.56 -6.77
CA PRO A 77 -8.44 1.29 -7.68
C PRO A 77 -9.90 0.80 -7.69
N TRP A 78 -10.17 -0.43 -7.27
CA TRP A 78 -11.52 -1.00 -7.14
C TRP A 78 -12.45 -0.27 -6.16
N VAL A 79 -11.95 0.56 -5.24
CA VAL A 79 -12.81 1.29 -4.30
C VAL A 79 -13.59 2.41 -4.99
N ASP A 80 -13.04 2.97 -6.05
CA ASP A 80 -13.73 4.00 -6.83
C ASP A 80 -14.77 3.38 -7.79
N PRO A 81 -16.06 3.81 -7.73
CA PRO A 81 -17.08 3.35 -8.68
C PRO A 81 -16.73 3.63 -10.15
N LYS A 82 -15.90 4.65 -10.40
CA LYS A 82 -15.41 4.99 -11.74
C LYS A 82 -14.54 3.88 -12.33
N SER A 83 -13.75 3.19 -11.52
CA SER A 83 -12.87 2.11 -11.97
C SER A 83 -13.67 0.90 -12.49
N TRP A 84 -14.86 0.67 -11.93
CA TRP A 84 -15.78 -0.38 -12.39
C TRP A 84 -16.44 -0.05 -13.74
N SER A 85 -16.50 1.23 -14.12
CA SER A 85 -17.15 1.64 -15.38
C SER A 85 -16.42 1.10 -16.62
N GLY A 86 -15.13 0.75 -16.50
CA GLY A 86 -14.35 0.11 -17.56
C GLY A 86 -14.54 -1.40 -17.65
N ILE A 87 -15.16 -2.03 -16.65
CA ILE A 87 -15.34 -3.48 -16.59
C ILE A 87 -16.52 -3.89 -17.48
N ARG A 88 -16.26 -4.85 -18.36
CA ARG A 88 -17.26 -5.42 -19.28
C ARG A 88 -16.99 -6.90 -19.52
N ALA A 89 -18.00 -7.61 -20.01
CA ALA A 89 -17.86 -9.00 -20.40
C ALA A 89 -16.77 -9.17 -21.48
N GLY A 90 -16.02 -10.26 -21.40
CA GLY A 90 -14.96 -10.61 -22.36
C GLY A 90 -13.54 -10.14 -22.01
N LEU A 91 -13.38 -9.28 -21.00
CA LEU A 91 -12.06 -8.83 -20.53
C LEU A 91 -11.24 -9.97 -19.93
N THR A 92 -9.92 -9.88 -20.07
CA THR A 92 -9.00 -10.86 -19.47
C THR A 92 -8.70 -10.52 -17.99
N PRO A 93 -8.30 -11.51 -17.17
CA PRO A 93 -7.86 -11.28 -15.79
C PRO A 93 -6.75 -10.23 -15.66
N SER A 94 -5.83 -10.16 -16.63
CA SER A 94 -4.78 -9.15 -16.67
C SER A 94 -5.32 -7.73 -16.86
N GLN A 95 -6.31 -7.55 -17.73
CA GLN A 95 -6.97 -6.26 -17.93
C GLN A 95 -7.76 -5.84 -16.70
N VAL A 96 -8.48 -6.78 -16.06
CA VAL A 96 -9.21 -6.51 -14.81
C VAL A 96 -8.23 -6.10 -13.70
N ARG A 97 -7.09 -6.79 -13.57
CA ARG A 97 -6.06 -6.43 -12.59
C ARG A 97 -5.43 -5.06 -12.87
N ALA A 98 -5.29 -4.67 -14.13
CA ALA A 98 -4.81 -3.33 -14.48
C ALA A 98 -5.81 -2.22 -14.08
N MET A 99 -7.11 -2.50 -14.12
CA MET A 99 -8.16 -1.52 -13.78
C MET A 99 -8.49 -1.46 -12.30
N LEU A 100 -8.68 -2.61 -11.66
CA LEU A 100 -9.18 -2.73 -10.28
C LEU A 100 -8.06 -3.02 -9.27
N GLY A 101 -6.88 -3.44 -9.75
CA GLY A 101 -5.81 -3.93 -8.90
C GLY A 101 -5.96 -5.40 -8.52
N ARG A 102 -5.19 -5.81 -7.51
CA ARG A 102 -5.13 -7.19 -7.05
C ARG A 102 -6.39 -7.53 -6.22
N PRO A 103 -7.08 -8.65 -6.49
CA PRO A 103 -8.22 -9.06 -5.69
C PRO A 103 -7.79 -9.52 -4.29
N HIS A 104 -8.70 -9.37 -3.32
CA HIS A 104 -8.49 -9.83 -1.94
C HIS A 104 -8.57 -11.34 -1.86
N LYS A 105 -9.55 -11.94 -2.55
CA LYS A 105 -9.73 -13.39 -2.61
C LYS A 105 -9.94 -13.83 -4.05
N GLN A 106 -9.32 -14.95 -4.41
CA GLN A 106 -9.60 -15.67 -5.64
C GLN A 106 -10.10 -17.06 -5.27
N LYS A 107 -11.26 -17.44 -5.80
CA LYS A 107 -11.87 -18.75 -5.55
C LYS A 107 -12.22 -19.41 -6.88
N LEU A 108 -12.08 -20.73 -6.94
CA LEU A 108 -12.64 -21.51 -8.02
C LEU A 108 -14.15 -21.67 -7.78
N SER A 109 -14.95 -21.50 -8.82
CA SER A 109 -16.39 -21.74 -8.69
C SER A 109 -16.71 -23.23 -8.85
N ILE A 110 -17.74 -23.68 -8.14
CA ILE A 110 -18.31 -25.03 -8.30
C ILE A 110 -19.14 -25.08 -9.60
N ASN A 111 -19.60 -23.92 -10.08
CA ASN A 111 -20.48 -23.82 -11.23
C ASN A 111 -19.65 -23.97 -12.52
N PRO A 112 -19.91 -24.97 -13.39
CA PRO A 112 -19.07 -25.23 -14.56
C PRO A 112 -19.01 -24.08 -15.58
N ARG A 113 -19.94 -23.12 -15.49
CA ARG A 113 -19.94 -21.91 -16.31
C ARG A 113 -18.95 -20.85 -15.83
N ILE A 114 -18.45 -20.93 -14.61
CA ILE A 114 -17.55 -19.96 -13.99
C ILE A 114 -16.30 -20.72 -13.55
N SER A 115 -15.13 -20.32 -14.04
CA SER A 115 -13.86 -20.92 -13.65
C SER A 115 -13.34 -20.28 -12.36
N ASP A 116 -13.27 -18.95 -12.35
CA ASP A 116 -12.68 -18.18 -11.25
C ASP A 116 -13.63 -17.07 -10.79
N VAL A 117 -13.61 -16.79 -9.50
CA VAL A 117 -14.33 -15.69 -8.86
C VAL A 117 -13.32 -14.86 -8.12
N TRP A 118 -13.19 -13.59 -8.51
CA TRP A 118 -12.37 -12.60 -7.83
C TRP A 118 -13.25 -11.75 -6.94
N ILE A 119 -12.87 -11.61 -5.68
CA ILE A 119 -13.61 -10.87 -4.67
C ILE A 119 -12.76 -9.72 -4.18
N TYR A 120 -13.35 -8.54 -4.20
CA TYR A 120 -12.84 -7.31 -3.65
C TYR A 120 -13.73 -6.93 -2.47
N GLU A 121 -13.17 -6.88 -1.26
CA GLU A 121 -13.92 -6.63 -0.03
C GLU A 121 -13.19 -5.56 0.79
N GLY A 122 -13.93 -4.64 1.38
CA GLY A 122 -13.35 -3.50 2.09
C GLY A 122 -14.41 -2.59 2.66
N ASP A 123 -14.01 -1.81 3.66
CA ASP A 123 -14.81 -0.75 4.24
C ASP A 123 -14.42 0.56 3.54
N LEU A 124 -15.30 1.07 2.67
CA LEU A 124 -14.98 2.17 1.74
C LEU A 124 -15.14 3.55 2.39
N ASP A 125 -16.04 3.67 3.36
CA ASP A 125 -16.40 4.92 4.04
C ASP A 125 -16.00 4.94 5.52
N ALA A 126 -15.31 3.89 5.99
CA ALA A 126 -14.91 3.70 7.38
C ALA A 126 -16.12 3.69 8.35
N ASP A 127 -17.30 3.32 7.85
CA ASP A 127 -18.53 3.23 8.64
C ASP A 127 -18.68 1.89 9.37
N GLY A 128 -17.76 0.95 9.10
CA GLY A 128 -17.75 -0.41 9.64
C GLY A 128 -18.55 -1.43 8.83
N LYS A 129 -19.18 -1.04 7.71
CA LYS A 129 -19.82 -1.95 6.76
C LYS A 129 -18.82 -2.40 5.71
N LEU A 130 -18.86 -3.70 5.43
CA LEU A 130 -18.02 -4.31 4.40
C LEU A 130 -18.77 -4.27 3.07
N GLU A 131 -18.27 -3.46 2.15
CA GLU A 131 -18.71 -3.47 0.76
C GLU A 131 -17.95 -4.51 -0.04
N ARG A 132 -18.63 -5.11 -1.03
CA ARG A 132 -18.08 -6.25 -1.77
C ARG A 132 -18.33 -6.14 -3.27
N GLY A 133 -17.25 -6.02 -4.02
CA GLY A 133 -17.24 -6.22 -5.47
C GLY A 133 -16.85 -7.65 -5.85
N THR A 134 -17.52 -8.22 -6.85
CA THR A 134 -17.23 -9.58 -7.35
C THR A 134 -17.06 -9.57 -8.86
N VAL A 135 -16.05 -10.26 -9.38
CA VAL A 135 -15.84 -10.47 -10.82
C VAL A 135 -15.78 -11.96 -11.11
N ASN A 136 -16.71 -12.45 -11.92
CA ASN A 136 -16.79 -13.85 -12.32
C ASN A 136 -16.12 -14.03 -13.69
N PHE A 137 -15.24 -15.01 -13.78
CA PHE A 137 -14.53 -15.37 -14.99
C PHE A 137 -14.95 -16.76 -15.47
N SER A 138 -14.99 -16.95 -16.79
CA SER A 138 -15.15 -18.25 -17.45
C SER A 138 -14.09 -18.38 -18.52
N ASN A 139 -13.32 -19.47 -18.49
CA ASN A 139 -12.24 -19.73 -19.44
C ASN A 139 -11.30 -18.51 -19.62
N GLY A 140 -10.96 -17.85 -18.51
CA GLY A 140 -10.08 -16.68 -18.51
C GLY A 140 -10.71 -15.39 -19.09
N ARG A 141 -12.04 -15.27 -19.12
CA ARG A 141 -12.74 -14.04 -19.54
C ARG A 141 -13.84 -13.65 -18.56
N VAL A 142 -14.05 -12.35 -18.35
CA VAL A 142 -15.14 -11.85 -17.50
C VAL A 142 -16.49 -12.23 -18.12
N VAL A 143 -17.38 -12.83 -17.32
CA VAL A 143 -18.75 -13.15 -17.72
C VAL A 143 -19.75 -12.24 -17.02
N SER A 144 -19.56 -12.02 -15.73
CA SER A 144 -20.41 -11.11 -14.95
C SER A 144 -19.59 -10.42 -13.86
N PHE A 145 -20.06 -9.26 -13.42
CA PHE A 145 -19.46 -8.54 -12.31
C PHE A 145 -20.54 -7.85 -11.50
N GLU A 146 -20.24 -7.68 -10.22
CA GLU A 146 -21.04 -6.96 -9.22
C GLU A 146 -20.12 -5.92 -8.61
N LYS A 147 -20.57 -4.67 -8.62
CA LYS A 147 -19.84 -3.56 -8.00
C LYS A 147 -20.21 -3.47 -6.51
N PRO A 148 -19.29 -2.97 -5.65
CA PRO A 148 -19.65 -2.55 -4.31
C PRO A 148 -20.72 -1.46 -4.34
#